data_AF-A0A3D4B1D1-F1
#
_entry.id   AF-A0A3D4B1D1-F1
#
_cell.length_a   1.000
_cell.length_b   1.000
_cell.length_c   1.000
_cell.angle_alpha   90.00
_cell.angle_beta   90.00
_cell.angle_gamma   90.00
#
_symmetry.space_group_name_H-M   'P 1'
#
loop_
_entity.id
_entity.type
_entity.pdbx_description
1 polymer ?
#
loop_
_entity_poly.entity_id
_entity_poly.type
_entity_poly.pdbx_seq_one_letter_code
_entity_poly.pdbx_strand_id
1 'polypeptide(L)'
;MNSFTGVCIDGGIHPFQIIQQNAEGFGRINCLGQWHSQDGSGVVQLRLVHASDSHVVAQSTDWQQAADQQDTSWSHTFEQVPAGGLYRIE
;
A
#
# COMPACT_ATOMS: atom_id res chain seq x y z
N MET A 1 12.56 -19.31 -14.15
CA MET A 1 11.92 -18.45 -13.13
C MET A 1 10.83 -17.68 -13.85
N ASN A 2 9.59 -17.71 -13.36
CA ASN A 2 8.51 -16.92 -13.96
C ASN A 2 8.91 -15.44 -13.88
N SER A 3 9.11 -14.79 -15.03
CA SER A 3 9.28 -13.34 -15.11
C SER A 3 7.92 -12.69 -14.87
N PHE A 4 7.62 -12.31 -13.62
CA PHE A 4 6.44 -11.49 -13.35
C PHE A 4 6.75 -10.06 -13.78
N THR A 5 5.80 -9.35 -14.39
CA THR A 5 5.88 -7.89 -14.61
C THR A 5 4.74 -7.27 -13.84
N GLY A 6 5.04 -6.30 -12.97
CA GLY A 6 4.06 -5.66 -12.10
C GLY A 6 4.57 -5.47 -10.69
N VAL A 7 3.64 -5.37 -9.75
CA VAL A 7 3.91 -5.14 -8.33
C VAL A 7 3.19 -6.19 -7.49
N CYS A 8 3.84 -6.66 -6.43
CA CYS A 8 3.30 -7.60 -5.47
C CYS A 8 3.45 -7.02 -4.06
N ILE A 9 2.40 -7.12 -3.24
CA ILE A 9 2.50 -6.91 -1.78
C ILE A 9 2.85 -8.26 -1.15
N ASP A 10 4.04 -8.37 -0.56
CA ASP A 10 4.58 -9.61 0.03
C ASP A 10 4.55 -9.61 1.56
N GLY A 11 4.32 -8.45 2.19
CA GLY A 11 4.35 -8.33 3.65
C GLY A 11 3.88 -6.99 4.20
N GLY A 12 4.05 -6.83 5.51
CA GLY A 12 3.59 -5.67 6.29
C GLY A 12 2.10 -5.74 6.66
N ILE A 13 1.24 -6.09 5.70
CA ILE A 13 -0.21 -6.22 5.86
C ILE A 13 -0.69 -7.55 5.26
N HIS A 14 -1.74 -8.13 5.84
CA HIS A 14 -2.42 -9.32 5.30
C HIS A 14 -3.84 -8.99 4.82
N PRO A 15 -4.37 -9.72 3.81
CA PRO A 15 -5.76 -9.59 3.40
C PRO A 15 -6.70 -9.72 4.60
N PHE A 16 -7.70 -8.83 4.66
CA PHE A 16 -8.72 -8.80 5.72
C PHE A 16 -8.18 -8.63 7.15
N GLN A 17 -6.97 -8.09 7.32
CA GLN A 17 -6.42 -7.79 8.63
C GLN A 17 -7.15 -6.59 9.28
N ILE A 18 -7.48 -6.74 10.57
CA ILE A 18 -8.02 -5.65 11.37
C ILE A 18 -6.86 -4.80 11.89
N ILE A 19 -6.94 -3.48 11.67
CA ILE A 19 -5.98 -2.51 12.17
C ILE A 19 -6.64 -1.73 13.30
N GLN A 20 -6.02 -1.74 14.48
CA GLN A 20 -6.49 -0.98 15.63
C GLN A 20 -6.04 0.48 15.53
N GLN A 21 -6.91 1.40 15.94
CA GLN A 21 -6.57 2.81 16.05
C GLN A 21 -5.66 3.05 17.26
N ASN A 22 -4.78 4.03 17.13
CA ASN A 22 -4.02 4.61 18.22
C ASN A 22 -4.90 5.57 19.07
N ALA A 23 -4.31 6.20 20.09
CA ALA A 23 -5.01 7.14 20.97
C ALA A 23 -5.54 8.40 20.26
N GLU A 24 -5.00 8.73 19.08
CA GLU A 24 -5.43 9.87 18.25
C GLU A 24 -6.57 9.48 17.31
N GLY A 25 -7.01 8.22 17.31
CA GLY A 25 -8.09 7.74 16.46
C GLY A 25 -7.63 7.35 15.05
N PHE A 26 -6.37 6.96 14.87
CA PHE A 26 -5.87 6.54 13.56
C PHE A 26 -5.14 5.20 13.58
N GLY A 27 -5.31 4.44 12.51
CA GLY A 27 -4.53 3.25 12.22
C GLY A 27 -3.25 3.58 11.44
N ARG A 28 -2.35 2.60 11.40
CA ARG A 28 -1.12 2.62 10.59
C ARG A 28 -1.05 1.33 9.79
N ILE A 29 -0.83 1.44 8.48
CA ILE A 29 -0.74 0.29 7.57
C ILE A 29 0.64 0.28 6.93
N ASN A 30 1.40 -0.79 7.17
CA ASN A 30 2.69 -1.02 6.53
C ASN A 30 2.51 -1.99 5.36
N CYS A 31 3.09 -1.65 4.20
CA CYS A 31 3.09 -2.49 3.02
C CYS A 31 4.54 -2.71 2.58
N LEU A 32 4.90 -3.96 2.36
CA LEU A 32 6.18 -4.37 1.81
C LEU A 32 5.91 -5.18 0.54
N GLY A 33 6.84 -5.12 -0.39
CA GLY A 33 6.66 -5.86 -1.63
C GLY A 33 7.86 -5.90 -2.55
N GLN A 34 7.62 -6.60 -3.67
CA GLN A 34 8.50 -6.64 -4.82
C GLN A 34 7.81 -6.01 -6.03
N TRP A 35 8.61 -5.49 -6.95
CA TRP A 35 8.16 -5.02 -8.25
C TRP A 35 9.15 -5.43 -9.33
N HIS A 36 8.67 -5.53 -10.56
CA HIS A 36 9.51 -5.84 -11.71
C HIS A 36 8.94 -5.19 -12.97
N SER A 37 9.81 -4.55 -13.74
CA SER A 37 9.51 -4.03 -15.08
C SER A 37 10.46 -4.63 -16.12
N GLN A 38 10.01 -4.68 -17.38
CA GLN A 38 10.78 -5.27 -18.47
C GLN A 38 12.01 -4.43 -18.84
N ASP A 39 11.94 -3.12 -18.64
CA ASP A 39 13.00 -2.15 -18.94
C ASP A 39 13.87 -1.82 -17.72
N GLY A 40 13.56 -2.40 -16.54
CA GLY A 40 14.25 -2.11 -15.29
C GLY A 40 14.00 -0.70 -14.75
N SER A 41 13.02 0.02 -15.29
CA SER A 41 12.66 1.37 -14.84
C SER A 41 11.21 1.43 -14.34
N GLY A 42 10.94 2.31 -13.39
CA GLY A 42 9.61 2.47 -12.83
C GLY A 42 9.63 3.01 -11.40
N VAL A 43 8.45 3.37 -10.92
CA VAL A 43 8.20 3.68 -9.51
C VAL A 43 6.96 2.93 -9.07
N VAL A 44 6.96 2.45 -7.84
CA VAL A 44 5.76 1.88 -7.23
C VAL A 44 4.98 3.03 -6.60
N GLN A 45 3.69 3.12 -6.91
CA GLN A 45 2.77 4.03 -6.24
C GLN A 45 1.64 3.22 -5.62
N LEU A 46 1.18 3.67 -4.46
CA LEU A 46 0.05 3.06 -3.76
C LEU A 46 -0.97 4.13 -3.37
N ARG A 47 -2.22 3.72 -3.25
CA ARG A 47 -3.26 4.50 -2.57
C ARG A 47 -4.17 3.62 -1.72
N LEU A 48 -4.87 4.24 -0.78
CA LEU A 48 -5.90 3.60 0.04
C LEU A 48 -7.28 4.10 -0.37
N VAL A 49 -8.16 3.16 -0.71
CA VAL A 49 -9.53 3.45 -1.13
C VAL A 49 -10.54 2.68 -0.29
N HIS A 50 -11.76 3.21 -0.20
CA HIS A 50 -12.90 2.46 0.31
C HIS A 50 -13.21 1.29 -0.64
N ALA A 51 -13.33 0.08 -0.09
CA ALA A 51 -13.53 -1.11 -0.92
C ALA A 51 -14.89 -1.11 -1.65
N SER A 52 -15.87 -0.37 -1.15
CA SER A 52 -17.25 -0.31 -1.66
C SER A 52 -17.41 0.52 -2.94
N ASP A 53 -16.69 1.64 -3.06
CA ASP A 53 -16.90 2.63 -4.11
C ASP A 53 -15.60 3.14 -4.74
N SER A 54 -14.44 2.67 -4.26
CA SER A 54 -13.11 3.05 -4.74
C SER A 54 -12.79 4.55 -4.59
N HIS A 55 -13.55 5.28 -3.76
CA HIS A 55 -13.16 6.63 -3.38
C HIS A 55 -11.94 6.59 -2.46
N VAL A 56 -11.04 7.56 -2.63
CA VAL A 56 -9.87 7.70 -1.77
C VAL A 56 -10.33 7.96 -0.32
N VAL A 57 -9.69 7.29 0.64
CA VAL A 57 -10.04 7.40 2.06
C VAL A 57 -9.75 8.81 2.59
N ALA A 58 -8.59 9.35 2.23
CA ALA A 58 -8.17 10.72 2.53
C ALA A 58 -7.15 11.20 1.50
N GLN A 59 -7.00 12.52 1.34
CA GLN A 59 -5.97 13.10 0.47
C GLN A 59 -4.55 12.63 0.86
N SER A 60 -4.30 12.42 2.16
CA SER A 60 -3.05 11.87 2.70
C SER A 60 -2.85 10.38 2.44
N THR A 61 -3.79 9.72 1.76
CA THR A 61 -3.74 8.31 1.37
C THR A 61 -3.99 8.10 -0.11
N ASP A 62 -4.11 9.18 -0.90
CA ASP A 62 -4.13 9.07 -2.36
C ASP A 62 -2.75 8.67 -2.89
N TRP A 63 -2.63 8.53 -4.21
CA TRP A 63 -1.41 8.10 -4.91
C TRP A 63 -0.13 8.67 -4.30
N GLN A 64 0.63 7.78 -3.66
CA GLN A 64 1.90 8.06 -3.03
C GLN A 64 2.95 7.12 -3.55
N GLN A 65 4.15 7.67 -3.79
CA GLN A 65 5.29 6.87 -4.18
C GLN A 65 5.80 6.06 -2.98
N ALA A 66 6.07 4.77 -3.20
CA ALA A 66 6.74 3.91 -2.23
C ALA A 66 8.23 4.29 -2.11
N ALA A 67 8.84 3.98 -0.97
CA ALA A 67 10.28 4.07 -0.82
C ALA A 67 10.95 2.83 -1.44
N ASP A 68 11.88 3.08 -2.35
CA ASP A 68 12.75 2.03 -2.91
C ASP A 68 13.80 1.63 -1.87
N GLN A 69 13.90 0.34 -1.57
CA GLN A 69 14.87 -0.15 -0.57
C GLN A 69 16.12 -0.77 -1.21
N GLN A 70 15.98 -1.43 -2.38
CA GLN A 70 17.06 -1.97 -3.23
C GLN A 70 16.46 -2.75 -4.41
N ASP A 71 17.05 -2.63 -5.61
CA ASP A 71 16.79 -3.34 -6.87
C ASP A 71 15.31 -3.47 -7.30
N THR A 72 14.54 -4.28 -6.59
CA THR A 72 13.14 -4.66 -6.90
C THR A 72 12.24 -4.63 -5.66
N SER A 73 12.77 -4.24 -4.50
CA SER A 73 12.02 -4.18 -3.24
C SER A 73 11.51 -2.77 -2.95
N TRP A 74 10.30 -2.69 -2.42
CA TRP A 74 9.66 -1.44 -2.05
C TRP A 74 9.00 -1.54 -0.68
N SER A 75 8.81 -0.38 -0.05
CA SER A 75 8.08 -0.26 1.22
C SER A 75 7.23 1.00 1.22
N HIS A 76 6.06 0.95 1.85
CA HIS A 76 5.22 2.11 2.03
C HIS A 76 4.47 2.02 3.35
N THR A 77 4.17 3.17 3.95
CA THR A 77 3.36 3.24 5.16
C THR A 77 2.30 4.32 5.01
N PHE A 78 1.04 3.91 5.05
CA PHE A 78 -0.06 4.85 5.23
C PHE A 78 -0.13 5.21 6.71
N GLU A 79 0.24 6.45 7.01
CA GLU A 79 0.06 7.05 8.32
C GLU A 79 -1.35 7.65 8.44
N GLN A 80 -1.84 7.77 9.67
CA GLN A 80 -3.11 8.43 9.98
C GLN A 80 -4.33 7.87 9.20
N VAL A 81 -4.44 6.54 9.10
CA VAL A 81 -5.59 5.90 8.43
C VAL A 81 -6.83 6.04 9.32
N PRO A 82 -7.91 6.71 8.88
CA PRO A 82 -9.10 6.90 9.71
C PRO A 82 -9.88 5.59 9.88
N ALA A 83 -10.72 5.50 10.91
CA ALA A 83 -11.78 4.50 10.95
C ALA A 83 -12.82 4.76 9.85
N GLY A 84 -13.40 3.71 9.32
CA GLY A 84 -14.34 3.85 8.20
C GLY A 84 -14.70 2.57 7.46
N GLY A 85 -14.07 1.43 7.79
CA GLY A 85 -14.53 0.11 7.37
C GLY A 85 -13.52 -0.63 6.50
N LEU A 86 -14.01 -1.41 5.54
CA LEU A 86 -13.18 -2.22 4.66
C LEU A 86 -12.48 -1.34 3.62
N TYR A 87 -11.16 -1.37 3.63
CA TYR A 87 -10.32 -0.67 2.67
C TYR A 87 -9.66 -1.63 1.70
N ARG A 88 -9.31 -1.10 0.52
CA ARG A 88 -8.47 -1.76 -0.48
C ARG A 88 -7.24 -0.90 -0.72
N ILE A 89 -6.09 -1.56 -0.80
CA ILE A 89 -4.84 -0.96 -1.26
C ILE A 89 -4.77 -1.19 -2.77
N GLU A 90 -4.48 -0.14 -3.51
CA GLU A 90 -4.27 -0.16 -4.97
C GLU A 90 -2.85 0.26 -5.30
#